data_AF-A0A099Y347-F1
#
_entry.id   AF-A0A099Y347-F1
#
_cell.length_a   1.000
_cell.length_b   1.000
_cell.length_c   1.000
_cell.angle_alpha   90.00
_cell.angle_beta   90.00
_cell.angle_gamma   90.00
#
_symmetry.space_group_name_H-M   'P 1'
#
loop_
_entity.id
_entity.type
_entity.pdbx_description
1 polymer ?
#
loop_
_entity_poly.entity_id
_entity_poly.type
_entity_poly.pdbx_seq_one_letter_code
_entity_poly.pdbx_strand_id
1 'polypeptide(L)'
;MKEQIKEKIIPPIILFLIAFIMMFFIGNIIFNLTADDNELETKIWFLRVIVSLCASAISVIIPGAVNIGKQGTFKTLAEEKPAITASGAIAVFVLVYLFNPLM
;
A
#
# COMPACT_ATOMS: atom_id res chain seq x y z
N MET A 1 -8.56 -11.87 35.44
CA MET A 1 -9.14 -10.65 34.84
C MET A 1 -8.26 -10.31 33.63
N LYS A 2 -8.55 -10.89 32.46
CA LYS A 2 -7.81 -10.62 31.22
C LYS A 2 -8.59 -9.54 30.49
N GLU A 3 -8.19 -8.29 30.65
CA GLU A 3 -8.71 -7.19 29.83
C GLU A 3 -8.50 -7.58 28.37
N GLN A 4 -9.61 -7.76 27.67
CA GLN A 4 -9.58 -7.79 26.22
C GLN A 4 -9.23 -6.39 25.78
N ILE A 5 -7.95 -6.18 25.49
CA ILE A 5 -7.49 -5.09 24.64
C ILE A 5 -8.27 -5.30 23.34
N LYS A 6 -9.40 -4.61 23.22
CA LYS A 6 -10.05 -4.37 21.93
C LYS A 6 -9.05 -3.54 21.15
N GLU A 7 -8.07 -4.19 20.55
CA GLU A 7 -7.27 -3.59 19.50
C GLU A 7 -8.27 -3.02 18.51
N LYS A 8 -8.27 -1.70 18.38
CA LYS A 8 -9.10 -0.99 17.41
C LYS A 8 -8.50 -1.34 16.07
N ILE A 9 -8.90 -2.49 15.51
CA ILE A 9 -8.49 -2.96 14.20
C ILE A 9 -9.00 -1.89 13.23
N ILE A 10 -8.09 -1.04 12.76
CA ILE A 10 -8.42 -0.09 11.70
C ILE A 10 -8.74 -0.96 10.48
N PRO A 11 -9.96 -0.88 9.92
CA PRO A 11 -10.32 -1.68 8.78
C PRO A 11 -9.30 -1.47 7.66
N PRO A 12 -8.81 -2.53 7.00
CA PRO A 12 -7.89 -2.41 5.87
C PRO A 12 -8.37 -1.43 4.79
N ILE A 13 -9.69 -1.28 4.65
CA ILE A 13 -10.36 -0.30 3.78
C ILE A 13 -10.10 1.16 4.18
N ILE A 14 -10.05 1.48 5.48
CA ILE A 14 -9.75 2.84 5.95
C ILE A 14 -8.29 3.19 5.67
N LEU A 15 -7.37 2.24 5.87
CA LEU A 15 -5.96 2.41 5.52
C LEU A 15 -5.77 2.62 4.00
N PHE A 16 -6.52 1.88 3.18
CA PHE A 16 -6.55 2.06 1.73
C PHE A 16 -6.99 3.48 1.33
N LEU A 17 -8.10 3.97 1.89
CA LEU A 17 -8.63 5.30 1.58
C LEU A 17 -7.65 6.41 1.96
N ILE A 18 -7.00 6.29 3.13
CA ILE A 18 -5.99 7.26 3.56
C ILE A 18 -4.79 7.27 2.60
N ALA A 19 -4.31 6.10 2.18
CA ALA A 19 -3.21 5.99 1.23
C ALA A 19 -3.56 6.63 -0.14
N PHE A 20 -4.79 6.41 -0.61
CA PHE A 20 -5.28 6.97 -1.87
C PHE A 20 -5.38 8.51 -1.83
N ILE A 21 -5.88 9.06 -0.72
CA ILE A 21 -5.97 10.51 -0.50
C ILE A 21 -4.58 11.15 -0.45
N MET A 22 -3.64 10.55 0.29
CA MET A 22 -2.25 11.02 0.34
C MET A 22 -1.59 11.02 -1.03
N MET A 23 -1.80 9.96 -1.83
CA MET A 23 -1.27 9.88 -3.19
C MET A 23 -1.76 11.04 -4.08
N PHE A 24 -3.07 11.33 -4.05
CA PHE A 24 -3.65 12.44 -4.82
C PHE A 24 -3.07 13.80 -4.40
N PHE A 25 -2.89 14.01 -3.09
CA PHE A 25 -2.36 15.27 -2.56
C PHE A 25 -0.89 15.47 -2.95
N ILE A 26 -0.06 14.45 -2.79
CA ILE A 26 1.36 14.49 -3.15
C ILE A 26 1.53 14.65 -4.66
N GLY A 27 0.74 13.95 -5.47
CA GLY A 27 0.74 14.09 -6.93
C GLY A 27 0.44 15.52 -7.39
N ASN A 28 -0.58 16.17 -6.80
CA ASN A 28 -0.91 17.56 -7.11
C ASN A 28 0.18 18.55 -6.66
N ILE A 29 0.81 18.32 -5.50
CA ILE A 29 1.92 19.16 -5.02
C ILE A 29 3.09 19.11 -6.00
N ILE A 30 3.49 17.91 -6.43
CA ILE A 30 4.62 17.73 -7.37
C ILE A 30 4.33 18.35 -8.74
N PHE A 31 3.08 18.24 -9.20
CA PHE A 31 2.68 18.79 -10.49
C PHE A 31 2.67 20.33 -10.49
N ASN A 32 2.20 20.96 -9.41
CA ASN A 32 2.14 22.42 -9.29
C ASN A 32 3.48 23.09 -8.92
N LEU A 33 4.47 22.35 -8.40
CA LEU A 33 5.70 22.97 -7.89
C LEU A 33 6.74 23.35 -8.95
N THR A 34 6.66 22.87 -10.20
CA THR A 34 7.73 23.19 -11.14
C THR A 34 7.38 23.11 -12.62
N ALA A 35 7.82 24.15 -13.33
CA ALA A 35 7.58 24.42 -14.74
C ALA A 35 8.87 24.26 -15.59
N ASP A 36 9.84 23.47 -15.13
CA ASP A 36 11.15 23.30 -15.78
C ASP A 36 11.38 21.84 -16.22
N ASP A 37 11.88 21.64 -17.44
CA ASP A 37 11.89 20.34 -18.14
C ASP A 37 12.90 19.35 -17.52
N ASN A 38 14.00 19.82 -16.94
CA ASN A 38 14.98 18.96 -16.24
C ASN A 38 14.42 18.38 -14.93
N GLU A 39 13.40 19.02 -14.36
CA GLU A 39 12.73 18.47 -13.18
C GLU A 39 11.69 17.41 -13.55
N LEU A 40 11.22 17.35 -14.80
CA LEU A 40 10.21 16.40 -15.23
C LEU A 40 10.67 14.94 -15.03
N GLU A 41 11.92 14.63 -15.37
CA GLU A 41 12.48 13.28 -15.20
C GLU A 41 12.53 12.88 -13.71
N THR A 42 12.94 13.83 -12.86
CA THR A 42 12.98 13.63 -11.40
C THR A 42 11.56 13.45 -10.83
N LYS A 43 10.57 14.19 -11.35
CA LYS A 43 9.15 14.06 -10.97
C LYS A 43 8.57 12.72 -11.38
N ILE A 44 8.86 12.26 -12.60
CA ILE A 44 8.40 10.94 -13.10
C ILE A 44 9.01 9.82 -12.27
N TRP A 45 10.30 9.93 -11.91
CA TRP A 45 10.96 8.99 -11.01
C TRP A 45 10.31 8.96 -9.62
N PHE A 46 10.02 10.14 -9.04
CA PHE A 46 9.39 10.23 -7.72
C PHE A 46 7.94 9.72 -7.74
N LEU A 47 7.19 10.03 -8.79
CA LEU A 47 5.85 9.50 -9.02
C LEU A 47 5.88 7.97 -9.12
N ARG A 48 6.89 7.38 -9.77
CA ARG A 48 7.07 5.91 -9.83
C ARG A 48 7.28 5.30 -8.44
N VAL A 49 8.08 5.94 -7.59
CA VAL A 49 8.26 5.50 -6.20
C VAL A 49 6.93 5.53 -5.45
N ILE A 50 6.15 6.61 -5.58
CA ILE A 50 4.85 6.73 -4.90
C ILE A 50 3.86 5.67 -5.40
N VAL A 51 3.73 5.52 -6.72
CA VAL A 51 2.80 4.56 -7.34
C VAL A 51 3.15 3.13 -6.95
N SER A 52 4.44 2.77 -6.95
CA SER A 52 4.90 1.44 -6.51
C SER A 52 4.65 1.18 -5.02
N LEU A 53 4.82 2.20 -4.17
CA LEU A 53 4.50 2.11 -2.74
C LEU A 53 3.00 1.91 -2.51
N CYS A 54 2.15 2.61 -3.26
CA CYS A 54 0.71 2.44 -3.22
C CYS A 54 0.28 1.04 -3.68
N ALA A 55 0.81 0.56 -4.80
CA ALA A 55 0.54 -0.79 -5.29
C ALA A 55 0.95 -1.87 -4.27
N SER A 56 2.11 -1.69 -3.63
CA SER A 56 2.58 -2.54 -2.55
C SER A 56 1.64 -2.55 -1.34
N ALA A 57 1.18 -1.37 -0.90
CA ALA A 57 0.22 -1.25 0.20
C ALA A 57 -1.10 -1.97 -0.10
N ILE A 58 -1.60 -1.87 -1.32
CA ILE A 58 -2.82 -2.58 -1.77
C ILE A 58 -2.63 -4.10 -1.70
N SER A 59 -1.44 -4.60 -2.03
CA SER A 59 -1.11 -6.02 -1.95
C SER A 59 -1.16 -6.56 -0.52
N VAL A 60 -0.82 -5.75 0.50
CA VAL A 60 -0.94 -6.13 1.93
C VAL A 60 -2.41 -6.21 2.38
N ILE A 61 -3.27 -5.35 1.81
CA ILE A 61 -4.68 -5.23 2.21
C ILE A 61 -5.47 -6.49 1.85
N ILE A 62 -5.19 -7.14 0.71
CA ILE A 62 -5.96 -8.31 0.26
C ILE A 62 -5.84 -9.48 1.26
N PRO A 63 -4.63 -9.93 1.67
CA PRO A 63 -4.48 -10.93 2.74
C PRO A 63 -5.00 -10.46 4.10
N GLY A 64 -4.97 -9.15 4.39
CA GLY A 64 -5.53 -8.60 5.63
C GLY A 64 -7.06 -8.61 5.68
N ALA A 65 -7.73 -8.57 4.53
CA ALA A 65 -9.19 -8.54 4.42
C ALA A 65 -9.83 -9.93 4.29
N VAL A 66 -9.04 -10.95 3.91
CA VAL A 66 -9.54 -12.31 3.73
C VAL A 66 -9.44 -13.09 5.04
N ASN A 67 -10.61 -13.48 5.57
CA ASN A 67 -10.74 -14.37 6.72
C ASN A 67 -10.62 -15.83 6.27
N ILE A 68 -9.74 -16.60 6.91
CA ILE A 68 -9.58 -18.06 6.68
C ILE A 68 -10.00 -18.88 7.89
N GLY A 69 -10.38 -18.24 8.99
CA GLY A 69 -10.81 -18.94 10.19
C GLY A 69 -12.01 -19.84 9.91
N LYS A 70 -11.98 -21.07 10.46
CA LYS A 70 -13.17 -21.92 10.53
C LYS A 70 -14.19 -21.27 11.48
N GLN A 71 -15.50 -21.51 11.23
CA GLN A 71 -16.62 -20.97 12.01
C GLN A 71 -16.29 -20.84 13.51
N GLY A 72 -16.22 -19.60 14.01
CA GLY A 72 -15.89 -19.28 15.40
C GLY A 72 -14.50 -18.68 15.64
N THR A 73 -13.60 -18.68 14.64
CA THR A 73 -12.30 -18.01 14.72
C THR A 73 -12.23 -16.84 13.75
N PHE A 74 -12.01 -15.62 14.25
CA PHE A 74 -11.62 -14.47 13.42
C PHE A 74 -10.11 -14.52 13.28
N LYS A 75 -9.62 -15.11 12.17
CA LYS A 75 -8.20 -15.16 11.85
C LYS A 75 -8.03 -14.79 10.38
N THR A 76 -7.21 -13.78 10.11
CA THR A 76 -6.96 -13.27 8.75
C THR A 76 -5.77 -13.98 8.10
N LEU A 77 -5.71 -13.98 6.76
CA LEU A 77 -4.56 -14.48 6.00
C LEU A 77 -3.24 -13.80 6.43
N ALA A 78 -3.32 -12.51 6.74
CA ALA A 78 -2.18 -11.75 7.26
C ALA A 78 -1.70 -12.22 8.64
N GLU A 79 -2.60 -12.62 9.52
CA GLU A 79 -2.26 -13.13 10.86
C GLU A 79 -1.72 -14.57 10.83
N GLU A 80 -2.21 -15.41 9.92
CA GLU A 80 -1.76 -16.79 9.82
C GLU A 80 -0.40 -16.89 9.12
N LYS A 81 -0.16 -16.08 8.08
CA LYS A 81 1.06 -16.11 7.27
C LYS A 81 1.57 -14.69 6.93
N PRO A 82 2.06 -13.94 7.93
CA PRO A 82 2.53 -12.56 7.74
C PRO A 82 3.70 -12.47 6.77
N ALA A 83 4.57 -13.50 6.75
CA ALA A 83 5.70 -13.57 5.81
C ALA A 83 5.24 -13.59 4.35
N ILE A 84 4.13 -14.27 4.04
CA ILE A 84 3.59 -14.32 2.68
C ILE A 84 3.02 -12.96 2.28
N THR A 85 2.25 -12.33 3.17
CA THR A 85 1.71 -10.98 2.95
C THR A 85 2.81 -9.94 2.72
N ALA A 86 3.86 -9.94 3.55
CA ALA A 86 4.99 -9.04 3.39
C ALA A 86 5.77 -9.31 2.09
N SER A 87 6.01 -10.58 1.76
CA SER A 87 6.70 -10.97 0.53
C SER A 87 5.93 -10.59 -0.74
N GLY A 88 4.60 -10.73 -0.73
CA GLY A 88 3.73 -10.33 -1.83
C GLY A 88 3.74 -8.82 -2.04
N ALA A 89 3.71 -8.05 -0.95
CA ALA A 89 3.81 -6.60 -1.02
C ALA A 89 5.16 -6.13 -1.59
N ILE A 90 6.26 -6.75 -1.19
CA ILE A 90 7.59 -6.46 -1.72
C ILE A 90 7.67 -6.85 -3.21
N ALA A 91 7.12 -8.01 -3.59
CA ALA A 91 7.09 -8.44 -4.99
C ALA A 91 6.34 -7.44 -5.86
N VAL A 92 5.19 -6.93 -5.41
CA VAL A 92 4.42 -5.91 -6.13
C VAL A 92 5.19 -4.58 -6.18
N PHE A 93 5.85 -4.18 -5.10
CA PHE A 93 6.72 -3.00 -5.10
C PHE A 93 7.83 -3.11 -6.16
N VAL A 94 8.58 -4.20 -6.14
CA VAL A 94 9.68 -4.49 -7.07
C VAL A 94 9.16 -4.53 -8.50
N LEU A 95 8.01 -5.18 -8.73
CA LEU A 95 7.43 -5.30 -10.07
C LEU A 95 7.02 -3.94 -10.63
N VAL A 96 6.28 -3.13 -9.85
CA VAL A 96 5.83 -1.81 -10.30
C VAL A 96 6.99 -0.82 -10.40
N TYR A 97 8.02 -0.94 -9.57
CA TYR A 97 9.18 -0.07 -9.62
C TYR A 97 10.13 -0.40 -10.78
N LEU A 98 10.40 -1.68 -11.06
CA LEU A 98 11.33 -2.12 -12.11
C LEU A 98 10.67 -2.26 -13.49
N PHE A 99 9.42 -2.72 -13.56
CA PHE A 99 8.72 -2.97 -14.84
C PHE A 99 7.78 -1.84 -15.27
N ASN A 100 7.96 -0.62 -14.76
CA ASN A 100 7.32 0.56 -15.34
C ASN A 100 8.32 1.23 -16.30
N PRO A 101 8.38 0.81 -17.59
CA PRO A 101 9.30 1.40 -18.55
C PRO A 101 8.95 2.87 -18.78
N LEU A 102 9.98 3.71 -18.76
CA LEU A 102 9.90 5.11 -19.18
C LEU A 102 9.52 5.11 -20.67
N MET A 103 8.28 5.50 -20.98
CA MET A 103 7.91 5.98 -22.31
C MET A 103 7.73 7.48 -22.23
#